data_AF-K8GQ68-F1
#
_entry.id   AF-K8GQ68-F1
#
_cell.length_a   1.000
_cell.length_b   1.000
_cell.length_c   1.000
_cell.angle_alpha   90.00
_cell.angle_beta   90.00
_cell.angle_gamma   90.00
#
_symmetry.space_group_name_H-M   'P 1'
#
loop_
_entity.id
_entity.type
_entity.pdbx_description
1 polymer ?
#
loop_
_entity_poly.entity_id
_entity_poly.type
_entity_poly.pdbx_seq_one_letter_code
_entity_poly.pdbx_strand_id
1 'polypeptide(L)'
;MMEKAISWLRSNSNIGDEVRRSFQADARLKNDALPDALATNPMLLSDMAKELVCLAVRQDAPEGVVEELMSAVRIIKNGAAELVKSTYLTKVLRELRGLRDAYELEPVLKKALAEATGDADKSKLQNMIEVVQRSAGSFGDPETLPPDSTDLSPHCVPCCFIGCTVCTVDCLVCCAIGCAVCS
;
A
#
# COMPACT_ATOMS: atom_id res chain seq x y z
N MET A 1 -4.78 14.42 -3.83
CA MET A 1 -3.69 15.17 -3.17
C MET A 1 -2.43 14.30 -3.10
N MET A 2 -1.80 14.08 -4.26
CA MET A 2 -0.46 13.47 -4.47
C MET A 2 -0.06 13.59 -5.95
N GLU A 3 -0.61 14.57 -6.67
CA GLU A 3 -0.58 14.62 -8.13
C GLU A 3 0.84 14.87 -8.66
N LYS A 4 1.60 15.76 -8.01
CA LYS A 4 2.98 16.06 -8.40
C LYS A 4 3.87 14.85 -8.14
N ALA A 5 3.73 14.22 -6.99
CA ALA A 5 4.50 13.05 -6.61
C ALA A 5 4.21 11.85 -7.53
N ILE A 6 2.93 11.60 -7.84
CA ILE A 6 2.53 10.52 -8.77
C ILE A 6 3.10 10.78 -10.17
N SER A 7 2.90 11.98 -10.71
CA SER A 7 3.40 12.35 -12.05
C SER A 7 4.92 12.25 -12.13
N TRP A 8 5.62 12.72 -11.11
CA TRP A 8 7.08 12.66 -11.04
C TRP A 8 7.59 11.23 -10.91
N LEU A 9 7.00 10.40 -10.05
CA LEU A 9 7.40 9.00 -9.88
C LEU A 9 7.15 8.15 -11.12
N ARG A 10 6.10 8.45 -11.90
CA ARG A 10 5.90 7.82 -13.23
C ARG A 10 7.01 8.18 -14.21
N SER A 11 7.40 9.44 -14.21
CA SER A 11 8.50 9.93 -15.07
C SER A 11 9.88 9.46 -14.61
N ASN A 12 9.98 8.95 -13.38
CA ASN A 12 11.21 8.45 -12.75
C ASN A 12 10.98 7.02 -12.20
N SER A 13 10.46 6.14 -13.05
CA SER A 13 10.03 4.77 -12.67
C SER A 13 11.16 3.90 -12.11
N ASN A 14 12.42 4.21 -12.44
CA ASN A 14 13.62 3.58 -11.88
C ASN A 14 13.71 3.71 -10.35
N ILE A 15 13.09 4.72 -9.76
CA ILE A 15 13.10 4.94 -8.30
C ILE A 15 12.33 3.84 -7.58
N GLY A 16 11.15 3.45 -8.09
CA GLY A 16 10.38 2.35 -7.53
C GLY A 16 11.16 1.03 -7.54
N ASP A 17 11.88 0.77 -8.63
CA ASP A 17 12.76 -0.38 -8.77
C ASP A 17 13.95 -0.34 -7.82
N GLU A 18 14.50 0.83 -7.53
CA GLU A 18 15.60 1.00 -6.59
C GLU A 18 15.13 0.80 -5.14
N VAL A 19 13.99 1.37 -4.74
CA VAL A 19 13.37 1.08 -3.43
C VAL A 19 13.10 -0.41 -3.30
N ARG A 20 12.51 -1.04 -4.32
CA ARG A 20 12.22 -2.47 -4.31
C ARG A 20 13.47 -3.31 -4.10
N ARG A 21 14.53 -3.05 -4.87
CA ARG A 21 15.80 -3.78 -4.74
C ARG A 21 16.43 -3.60 -3.35
N SER A 22 16.36 -2.38 -2.80
CA SER A 22 16.79 -2.09 -1.43
C SER A 22 16.04 -2.97 -0.42
N PHE A 23 14.71 -3.05 -0.53
CA PHE A 23 13.90 -3.90 0.36
C PHE A 23 14.09 -5.40 0.14
N GLN A 24 14.23 -5.86 -1.10
CA GLN A 24 14.50 -7.28 -1.42
C GLN A 24 15.84 -7.76 -0.88
N ALA A 25 16.85 -6.87 -0.83
CA ALA A 25 18.14 -7.15 -0.22
C ALA A 25 18.11 -7.02 1.32
N ASP A 26 17.00 -6.58 1.90
CA ASP A 26 16.89 -6.24 3.31
C ASP A 26 16.51 -7.44 4.17
N ALA A 27 17.28 -7.66 5.24
CA ALA A 27 17.01 -8.69 6.24
C ALA A 27 15.62 -8.52 6.91
N ARG A 28 15.03 -7.32 6.89
CA ARG A 28 13.68 -7.02 7.38
C ARG A 28 12.60 -7.87 6.72
N LEU A 29 12.78 -8.27 5.45
CA LEU A 29 11.82 -9.14 4.77
C LEU A 29 11.92 -10.61 5.22
N LYS A 30 13.00 -11.03 5.91
CA LYS A 30 13.19 -12.42 6.37
C LYS A 30 13.01 -13.49 5.27
N ASN A 31 13.36 -13.15 4.02
CA ASN A 31 13.10 -13.96 2.81
C ASN A 31 11.62 -14.12 2.41
N ASP A 32 10.69 -13.41 3.05
CA ASP A 32 9.29 -13.34 2.61
C ASP A 32 9.20 -12.48 1.34
N ALA A 33 8.23 -12.80 0.48
CA ALA A 33 7.81 -11.88 -0.57
C ALA A 33 7.26 -10.59 0.06
N LEU A 34 7.48 -9.43 -0.58
CA LEU A 34 7.06 -8.13 -0.05
C LEU A 34 5.57 -8.07 0.38
N PRO A 35 4.61 -8.62 -0.38
CA PRO A 35 3.21 -8.68 0.06
C PRO A 35 3.01 -9.41 1.40
N ASP A 36 3.71 -10.53 1.60
CA ASP A 36 3.59 -11.35 2.80
C ASP A 36 4.30 -10.71 4.00
N ALA A 37 5.41 -10.01 3.74
CA ALA A 37 6.09 -9.21 4.73
C ALA A 37 5.21 -8.04 5.21
N LEU A 38 4.53 -7.36 4.30
CA LEU A 38 3.56 -6.29 4.62
C LEU A 38 2.35 -6.82 5.39
N ALA A 39 1.84 -7.99 5.01
CA ALA A 39 0.75 -8.67 5.71
C ALA A 39 1.11 -9.01 7.16
N THR A 40 2.39 -9.27 7.42
CA THR A 40 2.91 -9.57 8.76
C THR A 40 3.29 -8.31 9.54
N ASN A 41 3.81 -7.30 8.85
CA ASN A 41 4.32 -6.06 9.42
C ASN A 41 3.96 -4.86 8.54
N PRO A 42 2.77 -4.24 8.77
CA PRO A 42 2.33 -3.07 8.01
C PRO A 42 3.25 -1.84 8.17
N MET A 43 4.09 -1.80 9.22
CA MET A 43 5.06 -0.72 9.40
C MET A 43 6.13 -0.69 8.29
N LEU A 44 6.35 -1.79 7.58
CA LEU A 44 7.23 -1.82 6.42
C LEU A 44 6.79 -0.83 5.34
N LEU A 45 5.49 -0.57 5.19
CA LEU A 45 5.00 0.44 4.24
C LEU A 45 5.51 1.85 4.61
N SER A 46 5.62 2.16 5.91
CA SER A 46 6.19 3.43 6.36
C SER A 46 7.67 3.53 6.03
N ASP A 47 8.41 2.43 6.18
CA ASP A 47 9.82 2.40 5.84
C ASP A 47 10.04 2.53 4.33
N MET A 48 9.20 1.88 3.53
CA MET A 48 9.23 2.00 2.07
C MET A 48 8.97 3.44 1.63
N ALA A 49 7.97 4.10 2.22
CA ALA A 49 7.66 5.49 1.93
C ALA A 49 8.81 6.44 2.30
N LYS A 50 9.53 6.18 3.41
CA LYS A 50 10.72 6.98 3.79
C LYS A 50 11.86 6.77 2.79
N GLU A 51 12.12 5.53 2.40
CA GLU A 51 13.18 5.22 1.43
C GLU A 51 12.90 5.89 0.08
N LEU A 52 11.63 5.89 -0.33
CA LEU A 52 11.17 6.60 -1.52
C LEU A 52 11.43 8.11 -1.45
N VAL A 53 11.17 8.76 -0.31
CA VAL A 53 11.52 10.17 -0.10
C VAL A 53 13.04 10.37 -0.18
N CYS A 54 13.82 9.53 0.49
CA CYS A 54 15.28 9.65 0.49
C CYS A 54 15.86 9.56 -0.92
N LEU A 55 15.38 8.61 -1.73
CA LEU A 55 15.79 8.47 -3.13
C LEU A 55 15.28 9.63 -3.99
N ALA A 56 14.05 10.11 -3.78
CA ALA A 56 13.54 11.28 -4.49
C ALA A 56 14.42 12.52 -4.24
N VAL A 57 14.80 12.77 -2.99
CA VAL A 57 15.71 13.88 -2.62
C VAL A 57 17.10 13.70 -3.26
N ARG A 58 17.64 12.48 -3.27
CA ARG A 58 18.93 12.19 -3.92
C ARG A 58 18.93 12.38 -5.44
N GLN A 59 17.77 12.28 -6.07
CA GLN A 59 17.57 12.52 -7.50
C GLN A 59 17.02 13.92 -7.79
N ASP A 60 17.25 14.88 -6.88
CA ASP A 60 16.89 16.29 -7.05
C ASP A 60 15.40 16.50 -7.37
N ALA A 61 14.51 15.70 -6.75
CA ALA A 61 13.07 15.87 -6.91
C ALA A 61 12.64 17.30 -6.55
N PRO A 62 11.70 17.90 -7.30
CA PRO A 62 11.17 19.23 -6.98
C PRO A 62 10.61 19.30 -5.55
N GLU A 63 10.73 20.46 -4.91
CA GLU A 63 10.26 20.68 -3.53
C GLU A 63 8.80 20.21 -3.32
N GLY A 64 7.90 20.58 -4.23
CA GLY A 64 6.50 20.18 -4.16
C GLY A 64 6.25 18.67 -4.30
N VAL A 65 7.18 17.91 -4.89
CA VAL A 65 7.13 16.42 -4.91
C VAL A 65 7.54 15.88 -3.55
N VAL A 66 8.64 16.39 -2.99
CA VAL A 66 9.14 15.98 -1.67
C VAL A 66 8.12 16.27 -0.58
N GLU A 67 7.46 17.43 -0.61
CA GLU A 67 6.40 17.80 0.34
C GLU A 67 5.22 16.81 0.31
N GLU A 68 4.74 16.44 -0.88
CA GLU A 68 3.65 15.47 -1.05
C GLU A 68 4.06 14.08 -0.54
N LEU A 69 5.28 13.62 -0.86
CA LEU A 69 5.78 12.34 -0.37
C LEU A 69 5.96 12.35 1.16
N MET A 70 6.46 13.43 1.74
CA MET A 70 6.57 13.59 3.20
C MET A 70 5.20 13.66 3.89
N SER A 71 4.19 14.20 3.22
CA SER A 71 2.79 14.13 3.69
C SER A 71 2.30 12.68 3.70
N ALA A 72 2.54 11.94 2.61
CA ALA A 72 2.19 10.53 2.51
C ALA A 72 2.89 9.67 3.58
N VAL A 73 4.18 9.91 3.86
CA VAL A 73 4.92 9.22 4.94
C VAL A 73 4.24 9.41 6.29
N ARG A 74 3.77 10.63 6.60
CA ARG A 74 3.08 10.92 7.87
C ARG A 74 1.77 10.16 7.98
N ILE A 75 0.96 10.17 6.92
CA ILE A 75 -0.31 9.43 6.85
C ILE A 75 -0.05 7.93 7.03
N ILE A 76 0.87 7.36 6.25
CA ILE A 76 1.23 5.94 6.31
C ILE A 76 1.72 5.55 7.70
N LYS A 77 2.62 6.35 8.30
CA LYS A 77 3.18 6.08 9.62
C LYS A 77 2.10 6.00 10.69
N ASN A 78 1.20 6.99 10.73
CA ASN A 78 0.14 7.05 11.72
C ASN A 78 -0.88 5.94 11.49
N GLY A 79 -1.27 5.73 10.24
CA GLY A 79 -2.19 4.68 9.84
C GLY A 79 -1.70 3.28 10.21
N ALA A 80 -0.43 2.97 9.93
CA ALA A 80 0.17 1.69 10.27
C ALA A 80 0.28 1.52 11.79
N ALA A 81 0.61 2.58 12.52
CA ALA A 81 0.66 2.56 13.99
C ALA A 81 -0.73 2.34 14.62
N GLU A 82 -1.80 2.89 14.06
CA GLU A 82 -3.16 2.60 14.51
C GLU A 82 -3.59 1.18 14.16
N LEU A 83 -3.27 0.73 12.93
CA LEU A 83 -3.61 -0.61 12.46
C LEU A 83 -3.02 -1.71 13.35
N VAL A 84 -1.76 -1.55 13.80
CA VAL A 84 -1.11 -2.54 14.67
C VAL A 84 -1.66 -2.58 16.09
N LYS A 85 -2.44 -1.58 16.52
CA LYS A 85 -3.16 -1.62 17.82
C LYS A 85 -4.36 -2.56 17.77
N SER A 86 -4.95 -2.80 16.59
CA SER A 86 -6.05 -3.74 16.42
C SER A 86 -5.51 -5.16 16.32
N THR A 87 -5.66 -5.94 17.39
CA THR A 87 -5.30 -7.37 17.39
C THR A 87 -6.13 -8.15 16.35
N TYR A 88 -7.37 -7.72 16.11
CA TYR A 88 -8.23 -8.33 15.12
C TYR A 88 -7.74 -8.10 13.70
N LEU A 89 -7.52 -6.84 13.31
CA LEU A 89 -7.02 -6.54 11.96
C LEU A 89 -5.63 -7.14 11.71
N THR A 90 -4.73 -7.07 12.69
CA THR A 90 -3.40 -7.71 12.54
C THR A 90 -3.49 -9.22 12.34
N LYS A 91 -4.48 -9.90 12.92
CA LYS A 91 -4.76 -11.31 12.63
C LYS A 91 -5.26 -11.47 11.20
N VAL A 92 -6.25 -10.69 10.78
CA VAL A 92 -6.81 -10.75 9.42
C VAL A 92 -5.73 -10.51 8.35
N LEU A 93 -4.86 -9.51 8.54
CA LEU A 93 -3.77 -9.23 7.60
C LEU A 93 -2.83 -10.43 7.43
N ARG A 94 -2.53 -11.17 8.50
CA ARG A 94 -1.71 -12.39 8.42
C ARG A 94 -2.39 -13.51 7.64
N GLU A 95 -3.72 -13.57 7.65
CA GLU A 95 -4.48 -14.54 6.85
C GLU A 95 -4.41 -14.23 5.34
N LEU A 96 -3.97 -13.03 4.95
CA LEU A 96 -3.75 -12.66 3.54
C LEU A 96 -2.40 -13.15 2.99
N ARG A 97 -1.52 -13.71 3.83
CA ARG A 97 -0.23 -14.24 3.38
C ARG A 97 -0.43 -15.35 2.36
N GLY A 98 0.36 -15.30 1.29
CA GLY A 98 0.32 -16.25 0.18
C GLY A 98 -0.80 -16.01 -0.83
N LEU A 99 -1.81 -15.20 -0.51
CA LEU A 99 -2.89 -14.87 -1.45
C LEU A 99 -2.40 -13.85 -2.47
N ARG A 100 -2.85 -13.94 -3.73
CA ARG A 100 -2.38 -13.07 -4.82
C ARG A 100 -3.50 -12.47 -5.64
N ASP A 101 -4.60 -13.18 -5.80
CA ASP A 101 -5.71 -12.72 -6.63
C ASP A 101 -6.95 -12.31 -5.85
N ALA A 102 -7.84 -11.57 -6.51
CA ALA A 102 -9.06 -11.05 -5.87
C ALA A 102 -10.02 -12.16 -5.44
N TYR A 103 -10.05 -13.29 -6.15
CA TYR A 103 -10.91 -14.43 -5.82
C TYR A 103 -10.45 -15.13 -4.54
N GLU A 104 -9.16 -15.04 -4.20
CA GLU A 104 -8.61 -15.50 -2.93
C GLU A 104 -8.80 -14.49 -1.80
N LEU A 105 -8.53 -13.20 -2.06
CA LEU A 105 -8.57 -12.17 -1.01
C LEU A 105 -10.00 -11.83 -0.57
N GLU A 106 -10.93 -11.67 -1.52
CA GLU A 106 -12.27 -11.15 -1.23
C GLU A 106 -13.07 -12.04 -0.25
N PRO A 107 -13.10 -13.37 -0.38
CA PRO A 107 -13.80 -14.24 0.57
C PRO A 107 -13.23 -14.14 1.99
N VAL A 108 -11.91 -14.04 2.13
CA VAL A 108 -11.25 -13.90 3.44
C VAL A 108 -11.64 -12.58 4.09
N LEU A 109 -11.59 -11.49 3.34
CA LEU A 109 -11.97 -10.17 3.84
C LEU A 109 -13.46 -10.05 4.16
N LYS A 110 -14.35 -10.63 3.34
CA LYS A 110 -15.79 -10.66 3.60
C LYS A 110 -16.14 -11.46 4.85
N LYS A 111 -15.47 -12.60 5.05
CA LYS A 111 -15.61 -13.38 6.28
C LYS A 111 -15.16 -12.55 7.49
N ALA A 112 -13.99 -11.92 7.40
CA ALA A 112 -13.50 -11.03 8.46
C ALA A 112 -14.45 -9.85 8.72
N LEU A 113 -15.08 -9.28 7.69
CA LEU A 113 -16.05 -8.20 7.87
C LEU A 113 -17.29 -8.67 8.63
N ALA A 114 -17.79 -9.87 8.34
CA ALA A 114 -18.93 -10.46 9.03
C ALA A 114 -18.63 -10.78 10.51
N GLU A 115 -17.38 -11.13 10.83
CA GLU A 115 -16.92 -11.45 12.18
C GLU A 115 -16.50 -10.20 12.99
N ALA A 116 -16.30 -9.06 12.33
CA ALA A 116 -15.88 -7.82 12.98
C ALA A 116 -16.98 -7.25 13.89
N THR A 117 -16.62 -6.91 15.12
CA THR A 117 -17.56 -6.33 16.09
C THR A 117 -17.41 -4.81 16.23
N GLY A 118 -16.22 -4.25 15.95
CA GLY A 118 -15.95 -2.82 16.03
C GLY A 118 -16.14 -2.08 14.70
N ASP A 119 -16.73 -0.89 14.74
CA ASP A 119 -16.99 -0.09 13.54
C ASP A 119 -15.71 0.37 12.83
N ALA A 120 -14.64 0.62 13.59
CA ALA A 120 -13.33 0.97 13.03
C ALA A 120 -12.73 -0.19 12.21
N ASP A 121 -12.82 -1.42 12.70
CA ASP A 121 -12.35 -2.60 11.99
C ASP A 121 -13.21 -2.88 10.76
N LYS A 122 -14.55 -2.76 10.88
CA LYS A 122 -15.48 -2.88 9.75
C LYS A 122 -15.17 -1.88 8.65
N SER A 123 -14.94 -0.61 9.00
CA SER A 123 -14.62 0.43 8.02
C SER A 123 -13.34 0.10 7.25
N LYS A 124 -12.26 -0.31 7.93
CA LYS A 124 -11.01 -0.70 7.29
C LYS A 124 -11.18 -1.93 6.38
N LEU A 125 -11.91 -2.95 6.82
CA LEU A 125 -12.20 -4.14 6.02
C LEU A 125 -13.06 -3.84 4.80
N GLN A 126 -14.05 -2.97 4.94
CA GLN A 126 -14.88 -2.48 3.83
C GLN A 126 -14.00 -1.81 2.77
N ASN A 127 -13.09 -0.92 3.18
CA ASN A 127 -12.17 -0.23 2.27
C ASN A 127 -11.23 -1.20 1.56
N MET A 128 -10.72 -2.23 2.26
CA MET A 128 -9.93 -3.29 1.64
C MET A 128 -10.71 -4.07 0.58
N ILE A 129 -11.96 -4.45 0.89
CA ILE A 129 -12.84 -5.16 -0.05
C ILE A 129 -13.11 -4.31 -1.29
N GLU A 130 -13.43 -3.03 -1.11
CA GLU A 130 -13.66 -2.11 -2.23
C GLU A 130 -12.44 -2.04 -3.16
N VAL A 131 -11.24 -1.93 -2.59
CA VAL A 131 -10.00 -1.95 -3.37
C VAL A 131 -9.82 -3.28 -4.10
N VAL A 132 -10.04 -4.41 -3.43
CA VAL A 132 -9.88 -5.73 -4.04
C VAL A 132 -10.85 -5.94 -5.20
N GLN A 133 -12.13 -5.59 -5.00
CA GLN A 133 -13.17 -5.71 -6.02
C GLN A 133 -12.93 -4.81 -7.23
N ARG A 134 -12.45 -3.57 -7.00
CA ARG A 134 -12.11 -2.64 -8.09
C ARG A 134 -10.87 -3.10 -8.86
N SER A 135 -9.93 -3.75 -8.17
CA SER A 135 -8.66 -4.17 -8.76
C SER A 135 -8.76 -5.47 -9.56
N ALA A 136 -9.81 -6.27 -9.35
CA ALA A 136 -10.11 -7.46 -10.14
C ALA A 136 -10.27 -7.20 -11.66
N GLY A 137 -10.28 -5.92 -12.09
CA GLY A 137 -10.36 -5.54 -13.50
C GLY A 137 -9.23 -4.67 -14.07
N SER A 138 -8.23 -4.19 -13.30
CA SER A 138 -7.38 -3.08 -13.81
C SER A 138 -5.93 -2.90 -13.30
N PHE A 139 -5.41 -3.72 -12.39
CA PHE A 139 -4.03 -3.54 -11.89
C PHE A 139 -3.06 -4.54 -12.55
N GLY A 140 -2.88 -4.40 -13.86
CA GLY A 140 -1.78 -5.05 -14.58
C GLY A 140 -0.49 -4.21 -14.58
N ASP A 141 -0.58 -2.89 -14.35
CA ASP A 141 0.55 -1.98 -14.49
C ASP A 141 0.34 -0.68 -13.66
N PRO A 142 1.32 -0.21 -12.87
CA PRO A 142 1.30 1.13 -12.27
C PRO A 142 1.09 2.27 -13.30
N GLU A 143 1.46 2.04 -14.57
CA GLU A 143 1.21 2.97 -15.69
C GLU A 143 -0.25 2.97 -16.16
N THR A 144 -1.02 1.89 -15.93
CA THR A 144 -2.45 1.82 -16.30
C THR A 144 -3.39 2.38 -15.26
N LEU A 145 -2.88 2.87 -14.12
CA LEU A 145 -3.68 3.66 -13.17
C LEU A 145 -4.05 5.00 -13.82
N PRO A 146 -5.33 5.31 -14.07
CA PRO A 146 -5.71 6.59 -14.65
C PRO A 146 -5.16 7.75 -13.79
N PRO A 147 -4.64 8.84 -14.40
CA PRO A 147 -4.19 10.03 -13.65
C PRO A 147 -5.32 10.66 -12.82
N ASP A 148 -6.58 10.41 -13.23
CA ASP A 148 -7.80 10.79 -12.56
C ASP A 148 -8.50 9.59 -11.91
N SER A 149 -7.80 8.68 -11.22
CA SER A 149 -8.47 7.59 -10.50
C SER A 149 -9.26 8.15 -9.30
N THR A 150 -10.37 8.83 -9.58
CA THR A 150 -11.53 9.07 -8.72
C THR A 150 -12.15 7.77 -8.20
N ASP A 151 -11.69 6.63 -8.73
CA ASP A 151 -12.10 5.27 -8.38
C ASP A 151 -11.41 4.69 -7.15
N LEU A 152 -10.47 5.36 -6.51
CA LEU A 152 -10.03 5.04 -5.15
C LEU A 152 -10.56 6.12 -4.21
N SER A 153 -10.99 5.74 -3.00
CA SER A 153 -11.21 6.73 -1.95
C SER A 153 -9.95 7.62 -1.88
N PRO A 154 -10.07 8.96 -1.87
CA PRO A 154 -8.92 9.87 -1.89
C PRO A 154 -7.89 9.57 -0.80
N HIS A 155 -8.36 8.90 0.27
CA HIS A 155 -7.58 8.42 1.39
C HIS A 155 -6.64 7.27 1.01
N CYS A 156 -7.02 6.33 0.14
CA CYS A 156 -6.19 5.15 -0.18
C CYS A 156 -5.14 5.40 -1.27
N VAL A 157 -5.27 6.48 -2.05
CA VAL A 157 -4.38 6.80 -3.18
C VAL A 157 -2.89 6.86 -2.76
N PRO A 158 -2.49 7.55 -1.67
CA PRO A 158 -1.09 7.60 -1.26
C PRO A 158 -0.49 6.23 -0.93
N CYS A 159 -1.19 5.44 -0.14
CA CYS A 159 -0.70 4.15 0.32
C CYS A 159 -0.70 3.10 -0.80
N CYS A 160 -1.74 3.06 -1.63
CA CYS A 160 -1.79 2.17 -2.78
C CYS A 160 -0.70 2.53 -3.79
N PHE A 161 -0.56 3.81 -4.14
CA PHE A 161 0.46 4.21 -5.12
C PHE A 161 1.87 3.88 -4.65
N ILE A 162 2.22 4.17 -3.39
CA ILE A 162 3.54 3.83 -2.84
C ILE A 162 3.73 2.30 -2.75
N GLY A 163 2.71 1.55 -2.32
CA GLY A 163 2.74 0.10 -2.28
C GLY A 163 2.91 -0.53 -3.66
N CYS A 164 2.20 -0.03 -4.67
CA CYS A 164 2.27 -0.49 -6.06
C CYS A 164 3.57 -0.09 -6.75
N THR A 165 4.10 1.11 -6.48
CA THR A 165 5.37 1.59 -7.05
C THR A 165 6.54 0.66 -6.70
N VAL A 166 6.45 -0.04 -5.57
CA VAL A 166 7.50 -0.95 -5.08
C VAL A 166 7.15 -2.44 -5.31
N CYS A 167 5.89 -2.77 -5.55
CA CYS A 167 5.42 -4.15 -5.76
C CYS A 167 5.22 -4.45 -7.25
N THR A 168 6.03 -5.34 -7.84
CA THR A 168 6.09 -5.53 -9.30
C THR A 168 5.20 -6.59 -9.90
N VAL A 169 4.54 -7.40 -9.09
CA VAL A 169 3.59 -8.40 -9.57
C VAL A 169 2.50 -8.48 -8.51
N ASP A 170 1.24 -8.34 -8.91
CA ASP A 170 0.07 -8.49 -8.05
C ASP A 170 0.04 -7.51 -6.86
N CYS A 171 0.02 -6.21 -7.18
CA CYS A 171 -0.04 -5.12 -6.21
C CYS A 171 -1.33 -5.10 -5.37
N LEU A 172 -2.24 -6.04 -5.61
CA LEU A 172 -3.54 -6.17 -4.97
C LEU A 172 -3.44 -6.26 -3.44
N VAL A 173 -2.57 -7.14 -2.94
CA VAL A 173 -2.35 -7.31 -1.49
C VAL A 173 -1.71 -6.05 -0.91
N CYS A 174 -0.69 -5.50 -1.56
CA CYS A 174 -0.01 -4.29 -1.12
C CYS A 174 -0.95 -3.08 -1.09
N CYS A 175 -1.85 -2.95 -2.07
CA CYS A 175 -2.84 -1.89 -2.11
C CYS A 175 -3.98 -2.12 -1.12
N ALA A 176 -4.44 -3.35 -0.90
CA ALA A 176 -5.41 -3.66 0.15
C ALA A 176 -4.84 -3.30 1.54
N ILE A 177 -3.62 -3.74 1.86
CA ILE A 177 -2.92 -3.39 3.10
C ILE A 177 -2.71 -1.88 3.19
N GLY A 178 -2.25 -1.25 2.10
CA GLY A 178 -2.06 0.19 2.02
C GLY A 178 -3.35 0.96 2.29
N CYS A 179 -4.48 0.53 1.72
CA CYS A 179 -5.76 1.16 1.97
C CYS A 179 -6.19 1.02 3.43
N ALA A 180 -6.01 -0.15 4.05
CA ALA A 180 -6.24 -0.34 5.49
C ALA A 180 -5.36 0.57 6.36
N VAL A 181 -4.14 0.90 5.90
CA VAL A 181 -3.25 1.84 6.57
C VAL A 181 -3.78 3.27 6.43
N CYS A 182 -4.10 3.73 5.23
CA CYS A 182 -4.47 5.14 5.01
C CYS A 182 -5.94 5.50 5.33
N SER A 183 -6.82 4.51 5.47
CA SER A 183 -8.26 4.73 5.70
C SER A 183 -8.64 4.85 7.17
#